data_AF-A0A7C7C5E3-F1
#
_entry.id   AF-A0A7C7C5E3-F1
#
_cell.length_a   1.000
_cell.length_b   1.000
_cell.length_c   1.000
_cell.angle_alpha   90.00
_cell.angle_beta   90.00
_cell.angle_gamma   90.00
#
_symmetry.space_group_name_H-M   'P 1'
#
loop_
_entity.id
_entity.type
_entity.pdbx_description
1 polymer ?
#
loop_
_entity_poly.entity_id
_entity_poly.type
_entity_poly.pdbx_seq_one_letter_code
_entity_poly.pdbx_strand_id
1 'polypeptide(L)'
;MGEPELELDTAIMKSRMAILDLSSGLDLRWNPVSHRRVALYVSKRKRGLGTMLGRAPAFFPLFEEVLAREGLPLELKYLPIVESALNPEARSPAGARGLWQFMYYTAKAEGLRIDSYVDERKDPRLCT
;
A
#
# COMPACT_ATOMS: atom_id res chain seq x y z
N MET A 1 -18.23 -22.09 -17.66
CA MET A 1 -18.78 -21.90 -16.30
C MET A 1 -18.17 -20.61 -15.78
N GLY A 2 -18.85 -19.47 -15.97
CA GLY A 2 -18.33 -18.16 -15.57
C GLY A 2 -18.39 -18.04 -14.06
N GLU A 3 -17.29 -17.65 -13.42
CA GLU A 3 -17.31 -17.28 -12.01
C GLU A 3 -18.35 -16.18 -11.80
N PRO A 4 -19.14 -16.21 -10.69
CA PRO A 4 -20.08 -15.15 -10.42
C PRO A 4 -19.30 -13.83 -10.30
N GLU A 5 -19.61 -12.89 -11.18
CA GLU A 5 -19.11 -11.53 -11.08
C GLU A 5 -19.53 -11.03 -9.71
N LEU A 6 -18.54 -10.78 -8.85
CA LEU A 6 -18.79 -10.32 -7.49
C LEU A 6 -19.28 -8.88 -7.64
N GLU A 7 -20.58 -8.71 -7.86
CA GLU A 7 -21.22 -7.41 -8.01
C GLU A 7 -21.11 -6.72 -6.64
N LEU A 8 -20.06 -5.91 -6.48
CA LEU A 8 -19.84 -5.15 -5.27
C LEU A 8 -20.94 -4.09 -5.21
N ASP A 9 -21.96 -4.34 -4.38
CA ASP A 9 -23.06 -3.40 -4.22
C ASP A 9 -22.51 -2.01 -3.87
N THR A 10 -22.79 -1.05 -4.74
CA THR A 10 -22.35 0.33 -4.61
C THR A 10 -22.88 0.95 -3.32
N ALA A 11 -24.07 0.56 -2.86
CA ALA A 11 -24.66 1.03 -1.61
C ALA A 11 -23.85 0.54 -0.40
N ILE A 12 -23.51 -0.75 -0.37
CA ILE A 12 -22.64 -1.33 0.67
C ILE A 12 -21.28 -0.63 0.69
N MET A 13 -20.69 -0.41 -0.49
CA MET A 13 -19.39 0.23 -0.61
C MET A 13 -19.41 1.68 -0.10
N LYS A 14 -20.43 2.45 -0.48
CA LYS A 14 -20.63 3.83 0.01
C LYS A 14 -20.78 3.86 1.53
N SER A 15 -21.59 2.96 2.09
CA SER A 15 -21.79 2.85 3.54
C SER A 15 -20.48 2.56 4.27
N ARG A 16 -19.69 1.59 3.79
CA ARG A 16 -18.39 1.25 4.38
C ARG A 16 -17.37 2.38 4.28
N MET A 17 -17.30 3.07 3.13
CA MET A 17 -16.40 4.22 2.97
C MET A 17 -16.80 5.38 3.87
N ALA A 18 -18.09 5.64 4.07
CA ALA A 18 -18.57 6.68 4.98
C ALA A 18 -18.15 6.41 6.43
N ILE A 19 -18.17 5.15 6.87
CA ILE A 19 -17.66 4.76 8.19
C ILE A 19 -16.15 5.04 8.30
N LEU A 20 -15.38 4.65 7.27
CA LEU A 20 -13.93 4.87 7.26
C LEU A 20 -13.56 6.36 7.28
N ASP A 21 -14.25 7.16 6.47
CA ASP A 21 -14.09 8.62 6.37
C ASP A 21 -14.36 9.32 7.72
N LEU A 22 -15.38 8.87 8.46
CA LEU A 22 -15.66 9.39 9.80
C LEU A 22 -14.66 8.95 10.87
N SER A 23 -14.01 7.80 10.66
CA SER A 23 -13.08 7.21 11.64
C SER A 23 -11.61 7.53 11.41
N SER A 24 -11.26 8.11 10.25
CA SER A 24 -9.89 8.36 9.83
C SER A 24 -9.56 9.86 9.86
N GLY A 25 -8.28 10.19 10.05
CA GLY A 25 -7.78 11.55 9.83
C GLY A 25 -7.59 11.92 8.36
N LEU A 26 -7.80 10.97 7.43
CA LEU A 26 -7.67 11.18 5.98
C LEU A 26 -9.04 11.42 5.34
N ASP A 27 -9.07 12.21 4.26
CA ASP A 27 -10.26 12.33 3.40
C ASP A 27 -10.44 11.03 2.59
N LEU A 28 -11.36 10.19 3.05
CA LEU A 28 -11.70 8.90 2.45
C LEU A 28 -13.10 8.90 1.85
N ARG A 29 -13.64 10.09 1.52
CA ARG A 29 -14.95 10.23 0.91
C ARG A 29 -15.07 9.35 -0.32
N TRP A 30 -16.25 8.74 -0.46
CA TRP A 30 -16.54 7.90 -1.61
C TRP A 30 -16.36 8.69 -2.90
N ASN A 31 -15.63 8.10 -3.85
CA ASN A 31 -15.53 8.62 -5.19
C ASN A 31 -15.48 7.45 -6.22
N PRO A 32 -15.84 7.71 -7.49
CA PRO A 32 -15.90 6.67 -8.52
C PRO A 32 -14.57 5.99 -8.84
N VAL A 33 -13.43 6.63 -8.54
CA VAL A 33 -12.09 6.07 -8.77
C VAL A 33 -11.75 5.06 -7.67
N SER A 34 -11.96 5.42 -6.41
CA SER A 34 -11.79 4.52 -5.27
C SER A 34 -12.71 3.30 -5.37
N HIS A 35 -13.97 3.49 -5.78
CA HIS A 35 -14.89 2.38 -6.00
C HIS A 35 -14.37 1.36 -7.01
N ARG A 36 -13.92 1.83 -8.18
CA ARG A 36 -13.34 0.97 -9.22
C ARG A 36 -12.09 0.22 -8.74
N ARG A 37 -11.25 0.88 -7.95
CA ARG A 37 -10.06 0.25 -7.36
C ARG A 37 -10.44 -0.87 -6.39
N VAL A 38 -11.39 -0.63 -5.48
CA VAL A 38 -11.82 -1.68 -4.55
C VAL A 38 -12.47 -2.85 -5.29
N ALA A 39 -13.34 -2.57 -6.27
CA ALA A 39 -13.92 -3.62 -7.12
C ALA A 39 -12.84 -4.46 -7.83
N LEU A 40 -11.77 -3.84 -8.34
CA LEU A 40 -10.63 -4.54 -8.94
C LEU A 40 -9.93 -5.48 -7.95
N TYR A 41 -9.68 -5.02 -6.72
CA TYR A 41 -9.00 -5.82 -5.70
C TYR A 41 -9.85 -7.01 -5.25
N VAL A 42 -11.15 -6.78 -5.08
CA VAL A 42 -12.12 -7.78 -4.62
C VAL A 42 -12.47 -8.80 -5.71
N SER A 43 -12.44 -8.43 -7.00
CA SER A 43 -12.78 -9.34 -8.11
C SER A 43 -11.55 -10.03 -8.72
N LYS A 44 -10.65 -9.25 -9.32
CA LYS A 44 -9.57 -9.76 -10.22
C LYS A 44 -8.24 -10.00 -9.51
N ARG A 45 -8.04 -9.47 -8.30
CA ARG A 45 -6.76 -9.59 -7.57
C ARG A 45 -6.85 -10.46 -6.30
N LYS A 46 -7.90 -11.27 -6.13
CA LYS A 46 -8.12 -12.11 -4.94
C LYS A 46 -6.89 -12.93 -4.52
N ARG A 47 -6.22 -13.60 -5.48
CA ARG A 47 -5.02 -14.41 -5.18
C ARG A 47 -3.85 -13.55 -4.68
N GLY A 48 -3.59 -12.42 -5.33
CA GLY A 48 -2.56 -11.47 -4.90
C GLY A 48 -2.89 -10.87 -3.54
N LEU A 49 -4.18 -10.65 -3.25
CA LEU A 49 -4.66 -10.11 -1.97
C LEU A 49 -4.31 -11.02 -0.79
N GLY A 50 -4.45 -12.34 -0.94
CA GLY A 50 -4.02 -13.29 0.09
C GLY A 50 -2.53 -13.18 0.42
N THR A 51 -1.67 -13.10 -0.60
CA THR A 51 -0.22 -12.91 -0.39
C THR A 51 0.09 -11.57 0.27
N MET A 52 -0.59 -10.49 -0.14
CA MET A 52 -0.42 -9.16 0.47
C MET A 52 -0.81 -9.18 1.94
N LEU A 53 -1.98 -9.74 2.27
CA LEU A 53 -2.46 -9.87 3.64
C LEU A 53 -1.53 -10.73 4.50
N GLY A 54 -0.95 -11.79 3.93
CA GLY A 54 0.02 -12.65 4.63
C GLY A 54 1.34 -11.95 4.98
N ARG A 55 1.71 -10.90 4.26
CA ARG A 55 2.93 -10.10 4.53
C ARG A 55 2.70 -8.96 5.51
N ALA A 56 1.46 -8.48 5.64
CA ALA A 56 1.13 -7.34 6.48
C ALA A 56 1.60 -7.48 7.94
N PRO A 57 1.45 -8.63 8.63
CA PRO A 57 1.92 -8.78 10.02
C PRO A 57 3.44 -8.57 10.20
N ALA A 58 4.24 -8.80 9.15
CA ALA A 58 5.69 -8.63 9.22
C ALA A 58 6.13 -7.17 9.06
N PHE A 59 5.36 -6.35 8.34
CA PHE A 59 5.76 -4.98 7.99
C PHE A 59 4.94 -3.90 8.70
N PHE A 60 3.65 -4.15 8.98
CA PHE A 60 2.79 -3.16 9.60
C PHE A 60 3.30 -2.66 10.95
N PRO A 61 3.82 -3.51 11.87
CA PRO A 61 4.38 -3.01 13.12
C PRO A 61 5.53 -2.03 12.91
N LEU A 62 6.39 -2.28 11.90
CA LEU A 62 7.50 -1.37 11.57
C LEU A 62 6.98 -0.04 11.04
N PHE A 63 5.99 -0.08 10.15
CA PHE A 63 5.37 1.13 9.60
C PHE A 63 4.65 1.93 10.69
N GLU A 64 3.88 1.26 11.54
CA GLU A 64 3.12 1.90 12.61
C GLU A 64 4.04 2.55 13.65
N GLU A 65 5.16 1.92 13.99
CA GLU A 65 6.16 2.48 14.90
C GLU A 65 6.72 3.81 14.37
N VAL A 66 7.14 3.84 13.10
CA VAL A 66 7.70 5.04 12.49
C VAL A 66 6.62 6.10 12.28
N LEU A 67 5.46 5.74 11.71
CA LEU A 67 4.35 6.67 11.49
C LEU A 67 3.89 7.31 12.80
N ALA A 68 3.76 6.53 13.88
CA ALA A 68 3.40 7.05 15.20
C ALA A 68 4.47 8.01 15.74
N ARG A 69 5.75 7.66 15.60
CA ARG A 69 6.87 8.51 16.03
C ARG A 69 6.89 9.87 15.31
N GLU A 70 6.61 9.86 14.01
CA GLU A 70 6.57 11.07 13.18
C GLU A 70 5.22 11.81 13.25
N GLY A 71 4.25 11.33 14.04
CA GLY A 71 2.93 11.94 14.16
C GLY A 71 2.07 11.85 12.89
N LEU A 72 2.33 10.86 12.03
CA LEU A 72 1.64 10.63 10.77
C LEU A 72 0.44 9.68 10.94
N PRO A 73 -0.61 9.79 10.09
CA PRO A 73 -1.74 8.87 10.10
C PRO A 73 -1.30 7.41 9.88
N LEU A 74 -1.71 6.51 10.76
CA LEU A 74 -1.34 5.09 10.69
C LEU A 74 -1.89 4.41 9.43
N GLU A 75 -2.94 4.95 8.83
CA GLU A 75 -3.54 4.49 7.59
C GLU A 75 -2.58 4.59 6.40
N LEU A 76 -1.51 5.40 6.48
CA LEU A 76 -0.47 5.45 5.46
C LEU A 76 0.26 4.10 5.29
N LYS A 77 0.21 3.21 6.29
CA LYS A 77 0.75 1.84 6.21
C LYS A 77 0.15 1.01 5.07
N TYR A 78 -1.02 1.41 4.52
CA TYR A 78 -1.66 0.74 3.40
C TYR A 78 -1.10 1.19 2.03
N LEU A 79 -0.35 2.29 1.95
CA LEU A 79 0.24 2.78 0.70
C LEU A 79 1.20 1.75 0.07
N PRO A 80 2.13 1.10 0.82
CA PRO A 80 2.97 0.02 0.29
C PRO A 80 2.22 -1.17 -0.33
N ILE A 81 0.95 -1.40 0.03
CA ILE A 81 0.13 -2.43 -0.62
C ILE A 81 -0.14 -2.05 -2.09
N VAL A 82 -0.47 -0.78 -2.32
CA VAL A 82 -0.77 -0.26 -3.65
C VAL A 82 0.50 -0.17 -4.50
N GLU A 83 1.61 0.24 -3.87
CA GLU A 83 2.87 0.49 -4.58
C GLU A 83 3.65 -0.78 -4.93
N SER A 84 3.72 -1.75 -4.00
CA SER A 84 4.61 -2.91 -4.15
C SER A 84 3.96 -4.25 -3.83
N ALA A 85 2.69 -4.28 -3.42
CA ALA A 85 2.07 -5.46 -2.83
C ALA A 85 2.88 -6.00 -1.63
N LEU A 86 3.46 -5.08 -0.84
CA LEU A 86 4.39 -5.37 0.26
C LEU A 86 5.58 -6.24 -0.17
N ASN A 87 6.09 -6.04 -1.39
CA ASN A 87 7.27 -6.74 -1.89
C ASN A 87 8.52 -5.84 -1.78
N PRO A 88 9.47 -6.14 -0.87
CA PRO A 88 10.70 -5.34 -0.74
C PRO A 88 11.59 -5.41 -2.00
N GLU A 89 11.42 -6.42 -2.85
CA GLU A 89 12.17 -6.56 -4.10
C GLU A 89 11.45 -5.93 -5.32
N ALA A 90 10.33 -5.24 -5.10
CA ALA A 90 9.56 -4.62 -6.18
C ALA A 90 10.40 -3.62 -6.98
N ARG A 91 10.21 -3.62 -8.30
CA ARG A 91 10.85 -2.71 -9.24
C ARG A 91 9.83 -2.17 -10.24
N SER A 92 9.68 -0.84 -10.30
CA SER A 92 8.92 -0.22 -11.38
C SER A 92 9.76 -0.11 -12.66
N PRO A 93 9.12 -0.04 -13.84
CA PRO A 93 9.81 0.27 -15.10
C PRO A 93 10.57 1.61 -15.06
N ALA A 94 10.09 2.58 -14.28
CA ALA A 94 10.71 3.88 -14.08
C ALA A 94 11.92 3.85 -13.12
N GLY A 95 12.17 2.73 -12.44
CA GLY A 95 13.34 2.56 -11.55
C GLY A 95 13.06 2.77 -10.06
N ALA A 96 11.79 2.90 -9.66
CA ALA A 96 11.39 2.86 -8.26
C ALA A 96 11.65 1.47 -7.66
N ARG A 97 12.02 1.42 -6.37
CA ARG A 97 12.34 0.16 -5.66
C ARG A 97 11.72 0.10 -4.29
N GLY A 98 11.51 -1.12 -3.80
CA GLY A 98 11.14 -1.36 -2.41
C GLY A 98 9.66 -1.27 -2.10
N LEU A 99 9.36 -1.33 -0.79
CA LEU A 99 8.01 -1.32 -0.25
C LEU A 99 7.24 -0.05 -0.62
N TRP A 100 7.92 1.10 -0.48
CA TRP A 100 7.39 2.44 -0.72
C TRP A 100 7.63 2.96 -2.14
N GLN A 101 8.27 2.17 -3.01
CA GLN A 101 8.60 2.56 -4.39
C GLN A 101 9.37 3.89 -4.49
N PHE A 102 10.43 4.06 -3.70
CA PHE A 102 11.27 5.25 -3.81
C PHE A 102 12.11 5.28 -5.10
N MET A 103 12.15 6.46 -5.72
CA MET A 103 13.04 6.76 -6.84
C MET A 103 14.49 6.86 -6.36
N TYR A 104 15.44 6.51 -7.23
CA TYR A 104 16.87 6.47 -6.89
C TYR A 104 17.37 7.80 -6.31
N TYR A 105 17.11 8.90 -7.03
CA TYR A 105 17.59 10.23 -6.63
C TYR A 105 16.95 10.73 -5.34
N THR A 106 15.64 10.49 -5.15
CA THR A 106 14.93 10.84 -3.92
C THR A 106 15.49 10.06 -2.74
N ALA A 107 15.63 8.74 -2.85
CA ALA A 107 16.19 7.90 -1.80
C ALA A 107 17.63 8.32 -1.41
N LYS A 108 18.47 8.64 -2.38
CA LYS A 108 19.81 9.18 -2.14
C LYS A 108 19.78 10.50 -1.36
N ALA A 109 18.86 11.40 -1.70
CA ALA A 109 18.71 12.69 -1.03
C ALA A 109 18.27 12.53 0.43
N GLU A 110 17.41 11.53 0.70
CA GLU A 110 16.98 11.13 2.05
C GLU A 110 18.03 10.29 2.82
N GLY A 111 19.25 10.15 2.28
CA GLY A 111 20.37 9.51 2.97
C GLY A 111 20.49 7.99 2.79
N LEU A 112 19.64 7.36 1.96
CA LEU A 112 19.74 5.93 1.69
C LEU A 112 20.98 5.59 0.85
N ARG A 113 21.71 4.56 1.29
CA ARG A 113 22.85 4.02 0.55
C ARG A 113 22.36 3.15 -0.61
N ILE A 114 22.75 3.58 -1.81
CA ILE A 114 22.51 2.84 -3.04
C ILE A 114 23.82 2.79 -3.82
N ASP A 115 24.38 1.59 -3.95
CA ASP A 115 25.59 1.28 -4.71
C ASP A 115 25.48 -0.12 -5.36
N SER A 116 26.59 -0.65 -5.88
CA SER A 116 26.60 -1.95 -6.57
C SER A 116 26.39 -3.16 -5.65
N TYR A 117 26.52 -2.99 -4.33
CA TYR A 117 26.40 -4.04 -3.33
C TYR A 117 25.09 -3.93 -2.53
N VAL A 118 24.64 -2.71 -2.22
CA VAL A 118 23.45 -2.45 -1.41
C VAL A 118 22.49 -1.48 -2.09
N ASP A 119 21.19 -1.75 -1.96
CA ASP A 119 20.11 -0.83 -2.29
C ASP A 119 19.15 -0.77 -1.10
N GLU A 120 19.39 0.19 -0.20
CA GLU A 120 18.64 0.32 1.07
C GLU A 120 17.17 0.69 0.86
N ARG A 121 16.74 1.06 -0.35
CA ARG A 121 15.31 1.17 -0.68
C ARG A 121 14.56 -0.13 -0.48
N LYS A 122 15.26 -1.27 -0.49
CA LYS A 122 14.68 -2.60 -0.31
C LYS A 122 14.62 -3.03 1.16
N ASP A 123 15.33 -2.32 2.05
CA ASP A 123 15.35 -2.64 3.47
C ASP A 123 14.10 -2.06 4.16
N PRO A 124 13.21 -2.89 4.73
CA PRO A 124 11.95 -2.42 5.31
C PRO A 124 12.08 -1.43 6.46
N ARG A 125 13.21 -1.44 7.18
CA ARG A 125 13.46 -0.52 8.29
C ARG A 125 14.09 0.78 7.83
N LEU A 126 14.97 0.73 6.83
CA LEU A 126 15.65 1.93 6.35
C LEU A 126 14.76 2.74 5.41
N CYS A 127 13.90 2.08 4.63
CA CYS A 127 12.98 2.77 3.71
C CYS A 127 11.65 3.20 4.36
N THR A 128 11.47 3.03 5.67
CA THR A 128 10.27 3.46 6.41
C THR A 128 10.67 4.56 7.37
#